data_AF-Q160E0-F1
#
_entry.id   AF-Q160E0-F1
#
_cell.length_a   1.000
_cell.length_b   1.000
_cell.length_c   1.000
_cell.angle_alpha   90.00
_cell.angle_beta   90.00
_cell.angle_gamma   90.00
#
_symmetry.space_group_name_H-M   'P 1'
#
loop_
_entity.id
_entity.type
_entity.pdbx_description
1 polymer ?
#
loop_
_entity_poly.entity_id
_entity_poly.type
_entity_poly.pdbx_seq_one_letter_code
_entity_poly.pdbx_strand_id
1 'polypeptide(L)'
;MGWDVLAELTVEHEYYAPNMPPVTLRPNDAHSFDKDGLLLRQQGGRGFILAEEDTPELPAQVAIDLHAQSTDVITVTAGGNWDNVPQIDLTTGTDHATLDPLTQDALPAQTPGHLRLAQLNIGITPRLHRKLHVAFKAIASHWAYHVIGPGHDDVMIEDPDGRVSFSPLGVRVLPDGRPANVLRSSDALPARARPGQRFSLSKPGPFGPRTLIPVLPAPQPLFATVPAPDGTGALIQSDIYVSIF
;
A
#
# COMPACT_ATOMS: atom_id res chain seq x y z
N MET A 1 40.45 4.97 -4.06
CA MET A 1 39.26 5.83 -3.88
C MET A 1 38.32 5.07 -2.98
N GLY A 2 38.25 5.46 -1.71
CA GLY A 2 37.26 4.92 -0.77
C GLY A 2 35.94 5.68 -0.90
N TRP A 3 34.86 5.02 -0.48
CA TRP A 3 33.51 5.57 -0.47
C TRP A 3 32.98 5.51 0.95
N ASP A 4 32.53 6.65 1.48
CA ASP A 4 31.88 6.75 2.77
C ASP A 4 30.36 6.64 2.61
N VAL A 5 29.72 5.87 3.49
CA VAL A 5 28.26 5.79 3.54
C VAL A 5 27.71 6.97 4.34
N LEU A 6 27.03 7.88 3.66
CA LEU A 6 26.36 9.02 4.29
C LEU A 6 25.00 8.61 4.86
N ALA A 7 24.21 7.85 4.09
CA ALA A 7 22.90 7.39 4.54
C ALA A 7 22.55 6.01 3.99
N GLU A 8 21.96 5.17 4.85
CA GLU A 8 21.28 3.92 4.52
C GLU A 8 19.77 4.16 4.59
N LEU A 9 19.05 4.04 3.47
CA LEU A 9 17.61 4.23 3.38
C LEU A 9 16.91 2.87 3.29
N THR A 10 16.01 2.57 4.22
CA THR A 10 15.11 1.41 4.15
C THR A 10 13.71 1.86 3.78
N VAL A 11 13.14 1.26 2.73
CA VAL A 11 11.77 1.53 2.30
C VAL A 11 10.87 0.33 2.59
N GLU A 12 9.79 0.57 3.34
CA GLU A 12 8.79 -0.43 3.68
C GLU A 12 7.42 -0.04 3.17
N HIS A 13 6.62 -1.05 2.84
CA HIS A 13 5.23 -0.85 2.43
C HIS A 13 4.36 -1.96 3.03
N GLU A 14 3.30 -1.57 3.75
CA GLU A 14 2.49 -2.51 4.54
C GLU A 14 1.83 -3.61 3.68
N TYR A 15 1.41 -3.29 2.45
CA TYR A 15 0.83 -4.26 1.51
C TYR A 15 1.80 -5.40 1.15
N TYR A 16 3.08 -5.09 0.92
CA TYR A 16 4.07 -6.06 0.45
C TYR A 16 4.76 -6.81 1.59
N ALA A 17 4.67 -6.29 2.83
CA ALA A 17 5.33 -6.87 4.00
C ALA A 17 5.05 -8.39 4.18
N PRO A 18 6.07 -9.20 4.52
CA PRO A 18 7.46 -8.82 4.81
C PRO A 18 8.34 -8.69 3.55
N ASN A 19 7.76 -8.83 2.36
CA ASN A 19 8.51 -8.68 1.12
C ASN A 19 8.78 -7.20 0.82
N MET A 20 9.77 -6.98 -0.02
CA MET A 20 10.18 -5.67 -0.47
C MET A 20 9.16 -5.08 -1.45
N PRO A 21 8.78 -3.80 -1.29
CA PRO A 21 7.96 -3.13 -2.28
C PRO A 21 8.74 -2.99 -3.59
N PRO A 22 8.07 -3.12 -4.75
CA PRO A 22 8.71 -2.94 -6.04
C PRO A 22 8.90 -1.44 -6.32
N VAL A 23 9.89 -0.85 -5.64
CA VAL A 23 10.26 0.57 -5.67
C VAL A 23 11.74 0.72 -6.02
N THR A 24 12.05 1.67 -6.90
CA THR A 24 13.41 2.05 -7.28
C THR A 24 13.75 3.42 -6.74
N LEU A 25 14.96 3.59 -6.23
CA LEU A 25 15.49 4.88 -5.78
C LEU A 25 16.24 5.57 -6.92
N ARG A 26 16.01 6.87 -7.12
CA ARG A 26 16.75 7.68 -8.11
C ARG A 26 17.07 9.05 -7.54
N PRO A 27 18.24 9.64 -7.80
CA PRO A 27 18.42 11.07 -7.56
C PRO A 27 17.41 11.84 -8.41
N ASN A 28 16.82 12.91 -7.85
CA ASN A 28 15.90 13.76 -8.61
C ASN A 28 16.62 14.47 -9.79
N ASP A 29 17.90 14.78 -9.62
CA ASP A 29 18.82 15.29 -10.62
C ASP A 29 20.13 14.49 -10.56
N ALA A 30 20.26 13.51 -11.46
CA ALA A 30 21.44 12.65 -11.51
C ALA A 30 22.73 13.41 -11.86
N HIS A 31 22.65 14.52 -12.61
CA HIS A 31 23.84 15.26 -13.01
C HIS A 31 24.42 16.06 -11.85
N SER A 32 23.56 16.78 -11.12
CA SER A 32 23.99 17.51 -9.92
C SER A 32 24.49 16.55 -8.84
N PHE A 33 23.82 15.41 -8.67
CA PHE A 33 24.21 14.38 -7.70
C PHE A 33 25.62 13.80 -7.97
N ASP A 34 25.93 13.46 -9.24
CA ASP A 34 27.25 12.98 -9.64
C ASP A 34 28.33 14.07 -9.53
N LYS A 35 27.99 15.31 -9.92
CA LYS A 35 28.88 16.47 -9.79
C LYS A 35 29.27 16.75 -8.33
N ASP A 36 28.36 16.51 -7.39
CA ASP A 36 28.60 16.64 -5.95
C ASP A 36 29.41 15.46 -5.37
N GLY A 37 29.92 14.55 -6.22
CA GLY A 37 30.73 13.40 -5.80
C GLY A 37 29.90 12.33 -5.09
N LEU A 38 28.58 12.28 -5.33
CA LEU A 38 27.67 11.36 -4.67
C LEU A 38 27.31 10.18 -5.57
N LEU A 39 27.13 9.01 -4.95
CA LEU A 39 26.67 7.81 -5.61
C LEU A 39 25.48 7.20 -4.88
N LEU A 40 24.40 6.92 -5.61
CA LEU A 40 23.25 6.19 -5.10
C LEU A 40 23.34 4.74 -5.55
N ARG A 41 23.34 3.81 -4.59
CA ARG A 41 23.20 2.37 -4.87
C ARG A 41 21.96 1.83 -4.20
N GLN A 42 21.30 0.88 -4.86
CA GLN A 42 20.21 0.13 -4.27
C GLN A 42 20.57 -1.36 -4.27
N GLN A 43 20.44 -1.98 -3.10
CA GLN A 43 20.60 -3.42 -2.94
C GLN A 43 19.37 -3.97 -2.22
N GLY A 44 18.49 -4.59 -3.00
CA GLY A 44 17.18 -4.97 -2.50
C GLY A 44 16.40 -3.76 -2.02
N GLY A 45 15.90 -3.81 -0.78
CA GLY A 45 14.98 -2.81 -0.20
C GLY A 45 15.71 -1.66 0.46
N ARG A 46 17.03 -1.61 0.29
CA ARG A 46 17.92 -0.63 0.91
C ARG A 46 18.61 0.21 -0.15
N GLY A 47 18.57 1.51 0.05
CA GLY A 47 19.37 2.49 -0.65
C GLY A 47 20.58 2.89 0.16
N PHE A 48 21.66 3.23 -0.53
CA PHE A 48 22.88 3.75 0.07
C PHE A 48 23.27 5.01 -0.70
N ILE A 49 23.35 6.12 0.02
CA ILE A 49 23.94 7.37 -0.46
C ILE A 49 25.39 7.37 0.00
N LEU A 50 26.29 7.41 -0.97
CA LEU A 50 27.72 7.33 -0.79
C LEU A 50 28.36 8.63 -1.25
N ALA A 51 29.48 9.01 -0.63
CA ALA A 51 30.36 10.08 -1.09
C ALA A 51 31.80 9.58 -1.20
N GLU A 52 32.60 10.20 -2.05
CA GLU A 52 34.04 9.94 -2.08
C GLU A 52 34.70 10.50 -0.80
N GLU A 53 35.67 9.78 -0.22
CA GLU A 53 36.33 10.16 1.05
C GLU A 53 36.94 11.58 1.02
N ASP A 54 37.37 12.05 -0.16
CA ASP A 54 38.03 13.34 -0.36
C ASP A 54 37.09 14.43 -0.91
N THR A 55 35.77 14.21 -0.92
CA THR A 55 34.82 15.23 -1.41
C THR A 55 34.88 16.47 -0.50
N PRO A 56 35.34 17.62 -1.01
CA PRO A 56 35.70 18.77 -0.17
C PRO A 56 34.48 19.50 0.40
N GLU A 57 33.34 19.44 -0.29
CA GLU A 57 32.09 20.09 0.13
C GLU A 57 30.92 19.20 -0.26
N LEU A 58 30.20 18.68 0.74
CA LEU A 58 28.97 17.91 0.54
C LEU A 58 27.76 18.86 0.54
N PRO A 59 26.74 18.61 -0.29
CA PRO A 59 25.50 19.37 -0.22
C PRO A 59 24.83 19.17 1.14
N ALA A 60 24.20 20.21 1.68
CA ALA A 60 23.50 20.13 2.96
C ALA A 60 22.25 19.21 2.89
N GLN A 61 21.71 19.02 1.69
CA GLN A 61 20.52 18.21 1.45
C GLN A 61 20.58 17.60 0.04
N VAL A 62 20.04 16.40 -0.09
CA VAL A 62 19.87 15.73 -1.39
C VAL A 62 18.44 15.26 -1.57
N ALA A 63 17.96 15.28 -2.81
CA ALA A 63 16.60 14.84 -3.13
C ALA A 63 16.63 13.49 -3.88
N ILE A 64 15.92 12.50 -3.34
CA ILE A 64 15.82 11.15 -3.88
C ILE A 64 14.36 10.85 -4.20
N ASP A 65 14.07 10.54 -5.45
CA ASP A 65 12.76 10.10 -5.89
C ASP A 65 12.58 8.60 -5.66
N LEU A 66 11.44 8.24 -5.07
CA LEU A 66 10.95 6.87 -4.98
C LEU A 66 10.05 6.57 -6.17
N HIS A 67 10.48 5.70 -7.08
CA HIS A 67 9.72 5.31 -8.25
C HIS A 67 9.07 3.94 -8.07
N ALA A 68 7.74 3.87 -8.15
CA ALA A 68 7.03 2.60 -8.23
C ALA A 68 7.35 1.89 -9.55
N GLN A 69 7.63 0.60 -9.49
CA GLN A 69 7.88 -0.24 -10.67
C GLN A 69 6.59 -0.80 -11.28
N SER A 70 5.46 -0.70 -10.58
CA SER A 70 4.13 -1.05 -11.08
C SER A 70 3.07 -0.09 -10.56
N THR A 71 1.97 0.01 -11.30
CA THR A 71 0.77 0.77 -10.88
C THR A 71 0.14 0.20 -9.61
N ASP A 72 0.35 -1.09 -9.32
CA ASP A 72 -0.21 -1.72 -8.12
C ASP A 72 0.29 -1.03 -6.84
N VAL A 73 1.56 -0.63 -6.78
CA VAL A 73 2.12 0.08 -5.60
C VAL A 73 1.32 1.34 -5.31
N ILE A 74 1.08 2.12 -6.37
CA ILE A 74 0.31 3.37 -6.32
C ILE A 74 -1.14 3.08 -5.87
N THR A 75 -1.76 2.05 -6.43
CA THR A 75 -3.13 1.62 -6.09
C THR A 75 -3.28 1.17 -4.63
N VAL A 76 -2.27 0.51 -4.07
CA VAL A 76 -2.32 -0.06 -2.71
C VAL A 76 -1.72 0.85 -1.63
N THR A 77 -1.13 1.99 -2.01
CA THR A 77 -0.58 2.97 -1.05
C THR A 77 -1.69 3.90 -0.56
N ALA A 78 -1.84 4.03 0.75
CA ALA A 78 -2.77 4.99 1.35
C ALA A 78 -2.27 6.43 1.19
N GLY A 79 -3.20 7.35 0.94
CA GLY A 79 -2.93 8.78 1.07
C GLY A 79 -2.24 9.46 -0.10
N GLY A 80 -1.96 8.74 -1.17
CA GLY A 80 -1.41 9.36 -2.37
C GLY A 80 -2.46 10.14 -3.14
N ASN A 81 -2.24 11.44 -3.31
CA ASN A 81 -2.80 12.19 -4.41
C ASN A 81 -1.77 12.15 -5.55
N TRP A 82 -1.92 11.26 -6.52
CA TRP A 82 -0.87 11.06 -7.54
C TRP A 82 -0.78 12.16 -8.58
N ASP A 83 -1.70 13.13 -8.55
CA ASP A 83 -1.56 14.40 -9.25
C ASP A 83 -0.52 15.33 -8.57
N ASN A 84 -0.13 15.02 -7.33
CA ASN A 84 0.75 15.80 -6.46
C ASN A 84 1.68 14.87 -5.69
N VAL A 85 2.92 14.72 -6.15
CA VAL A 85 3.85 13.77 -5.51
C VAL A 85 4.19 14.26 -4.09
N PRO A 86 4.01 13.42 -3.05
CA PRO A 86 4.33 13.81 -1.69
C PRO A 86 5.84 13.99 -1.49
N GLN A 87 6.22 15.04 -0.77
CA GLN A 87 7.58 15.25 -0.30
C GLN A 87 7.71 14.82 1.17
N ILE A 88 8.83 14.18 1.50
CA ILE A 88 9.17 13.72 2.85
C ILE A 88 10.52 14.30 3.22
N ASP A 89 10.51 15.21 4.19
CA ASP A 89 11.72 15.83 4.71
C ASP A 89 12.34 14.96 5.82
N LEU A 90 13.52 14.43 5.54
CA LEU A 90 14.34 13.65 6.47
C LEU A 90 15.52 14.52 6.94
N THR A 91 15.20 15.61 7.62
CA THR A 91 16.20 16.53 8.21
C THR A 91 17.07 15.83 9.24
N THR A 92 18.24 16.38 9.57
CA THR A 92 19.12 15.81 10.60
C THR A 92 18.38 15.68 11.93
N GLY A 93 18.33 14.46 12.48
CA GLY A 93 17.54 14.11 13.67
C GLY A 93 16.19 13.44 13.37
N THR A 94 15.72 13.49 12.13
CA THR A 94 14.51 12.80 11.66
C THR A 94 14.90 11.61 10.80
N ASP A 95 15.08 10.46 11.46
CA ASP A 95 15.53 9.22 10.81
C ASP A 95 14.37 8.29 10.41
N HIS A 96 13.14 8.59 10.83
CA HIS A 96 11.96 7.78 10.54
C HIS A 96 10.84 8.66 10.01
N ALA A 97 10.24 8.26 8.90
CA ALA A 97 9.04 8.88 8.36
C ALA A 97 8.02 7.81 7.97
N THR A 98 6.75 8.09 8.25
CA THR A 98 5.63 7.35 7.68
C THR A 98 4.88 8.31 6.78
N LEU A 99 4.62 7.91 5.53
CA LEU A 99 3.73 8.70 4.69
C LEU A 99 2.33 8.67 5.31
N ASP A 100 1.91 9.79 5.88
CA ASP A 100 0.55 10.00 6.35
C ASP A 100 -0.28 10.63 5.23
N PRO A 101 -1.48 10.11 4.90
CA PRO A 101 -2.42 10.72 3.94
C PRO A 101 -2.70 12.22 4.10
N LEU A 102 -2.39 12.81 5.25
CA LEU A 102 -2.82 14.16 5.60
C LEU A 102 -1.77 15.26 5.39
N THR A 103 -0.52 14.94 5.02
CA THR A 103 0.55 15.95 4.95
C THR A 103 0.84 16.37 3.50
N GLN A 104 0.65 17.66 3.20
CA GLN A 104 0.53 18.23 1.85
C GLN A 104 1.66 19.22 1.50
N ASP A 105 2.92 18.78 1.53
CA ASP A 105 3.94 19.43 0.73
C ASP A 105 4.09 18.65 -0.58
N ALA A 106 3.58 19.25 -1.65
CA ALA A 106 3.35 18.62 -2.94
C ALA A 106 4.16 19.29 -4.05
N LEU A 107 4.87 18.48 -4.82
CA LEU A 107 5.43 18.91 -6.10
C LEU A 107 4.37 18.87 -7.21
N PRO A 108 4.48 19.72 -8.25
CA PRO A 108 3.61 19.66 -9.41
C PRO A 108 3.68 18.30 -10.13
N ALA A 109 2.61 18.01 -10.88
CA ALA A 109 2.24 16.71 -11.43
C ALA A 109 3.35 15.88 -12.10
N GLN A 110 3.19 14.56 -12.02
CA GLN A 110 4.10 13.55 -12.57
C GLN A 110 4.38 13.77 -14.07
N THR A 111 5.63 13.53 -14.48
CA THR A 111 5.94 13.36 -15.90
C THR A 111 5.29 12.05 -16.39
N PRO A 112 4.59 12.04 -17.54
CA PRO A 112 3.99 10.81 -18.08
C PRO A 112 4.99 9.66 -18.16
N GLY A 113 4.63 8.49 -17.61
CA GLY A 113 5.48 7.31 -17.58
C GLY A 113 6.39 7.17 -16.35
N HIS A 114 6.42 8.16 -15.45
CA HIS A 114 7.17 8.09 -14.19
C HIS A 114 6.22 8.00 -12.99
N LEU A 115 5.94 6.79 -12.53
CA LEU A 115 5.14 6.54 -11.32
C LEU A 115 5.97 6.90 -10.08
N ARG A 116 5.99 8.17 -9.69
CA ARG A 116 6.71 8.62 -8.50
C ARG A 116 5.81 8.47 -7.27
N LEU A 117 6.27 7.68 -6.30
CA LEU A 117 5.59 7.40 -5.04
C LEU A 117 5.79 8.53 -4.03
N ALA A 118 7.00 9.06 -3.92
CA ALA A 118 7.36 10.22 -3.10
C ALA A 118 8.70 10.80 -3.55
N GLN A 119 9.02 11.99 -3.09
CA GLN A 119 10.38 12.52 -3.08
C GLN A 119 10.86 12.65 -1.64
N LEU A 120 12.06 12.17 -1.35
CA LEU A 120 12.71 12.28 -0.05
C LEU A 120 13.74 13.39 -0.10
N ASN A 121 13.63 14.39 0.77
CA ASN A 121 14.66 15.40 0.92
C ASN A 121 15.48 15.09 2.17
N ILE A 122 16.68 14.56 1.96
CA ILE A 122 17.51 13.98 3.02
C ILE A 122 18.59 14.98 3.43
N GLY A 123 18.57 15.39 4.70
CA GLY A 123 19.63 16.20 5.27
C GLY A 123 20.94 15.41 5.38
N ILE A 124 22.00 15.94 4.79
CA ILE A 124 23.34 15.35 4.81
C ILE A 124 24.17 16.09 5.84
N THR A 125 24.87 15.33 6.68
CA THR A 125 25.82 15.86 7.65
C THR A 125 27.14 15.15 7.44
N PRO A 126 28.24 15.87 7.14
CA PRO A 126 29.54 15.25 6.90
C PRO A 126 29.94 14.33 8.04
N ARG A 127 30.48 13.15 7.70
CA ARG A 127 30.96 12.12 8.64
C ARG A 127 29.90 11.51 9.56
N LEU A 128 28.62 11.80 9.35
CA LEU A 128 27.52 11.16 10.07
C LEU A 128 26.84 10.14 9.16
N HIS A 129 27.01 8.85 9.47
CA HIS A 129 26.23 7.80 8.83
C HIS A 129 24.83 7.75 9.45
N ARG A 130 23.80 8.02 8.63
CA ARG A 130 22.39 7.98 9.04
C ARG A 130 21.69 6.71 8.57
N LYS A 131 20.83 6.14 9.41
CA LYS A 131 19.94 5.04 9.05
C LYS A 131 18.52 5.57 8.98
N LEU A 132 18.00 5.68 7.77
CA LEU A 132 16.71 6.27 7.46
C LEU A 132 15.69 5.17 7.19
N HIS A 133 14.49 5.34 7.69
CA HIS A 133 13.37 4.43 7.49
C HIS A 133 12.15 5.20 6.97
N VAL A 134 11.63 4.77 5.83
CA VAL A 134 10.43 5.34 5.22
C VAL A 134 9.39 4.24 5.06
N ALA A 135 8.26 4.41 5.71
CA ALA A 135 7.16 3.46 5.69
C ALA A 135 5.93 4.01 4.95
N PHE A 136 5.36 3.20 4.07
CA PHE A 136 4.11 3.48 3.36
C PHE A 136 2.98 2.62 3.93
N LYS A 137 1.88 3.26 4.30
CA LYS A 137 0.66 2.58 4.75
C LYS A 137 -0.08 1.99 3.56
N ALA A 138 -0.65 0.81 3.74
CA ALA A 138 -1.54 0.23 2.75
C ALA A 138 -2.92 0.86 2.86
N ILE A 139 -3.61 0.98 1.73
CA ILE A 139 -5.02 1.34 1.72
C ILE A 139 -5.83 0.30 2.51
N ALA A 140 -6.87 0.74 3.21
CA ALA A 140 -7.84 -0.16 3.83
C ALA A 140 -9.12 -0.19 2.99
N SER A 141 -9.69 -1.38 2.80
CA SER A 141 -10.93 -1.56 2.04
C SER A 141 -11.91 -2.48 2.77
N HIS A 142 -13.20 -2.24 2.58
CA HIS A 142 -14.23 -3.19 2.97
C HIS A 142 -14.24 -4.36 1.98
N TRP A 143 -14.33 -5.59 2.49
CA TRP A 143 -14.38 -6.78 1.64
C TRP A 143 -15.83 -7.15 1.42
N ALA A 144 -16.28 -7.13 0.17
CA ALA A 144 -17.64 -7.49 -0.21
C ALA A 144 -17.65 -8.79 -1.02
N TYR A 145 -18.22 -9.84 -0.44
CA TYR A 145 -18.39 -11.13 -1.10
C TYR A 145 -19.73 -11.20 -1.81
N HIS A 146 -19.70 -11.42 -3.12
CA HIS A 146 -20.85 -11.66 -3.99
C HIS A 146 -21.01 -13.16 -4.16
N VAL A 147 -21.96 -13.75 -3.42
CA VAL A 147 -22.22 -15.20 -3.43
C VAL A 147 -23.28 -15.52 -4.48
N ILE A 148 -22.93 -16.39 -5.43
CA ILE A 148 -23.74 -16.75 -6.60
C ILE A 148 -24.03 -18.26 -6.55
N GLY A 149 -25.28 -18.65 -6.80
CA GLY A 149 -25.67 -20.06 -6.94
C GLY A 149 -26.88 -20.47 -6.09
N PRO A 150 -27.22 -21.76 -6.06
CA PRO A 150 -28.37 -22.25 -5.29
C PRO A 150 -28.24 -21.99 -3.79
N GLY A 151 -29.25 -21.38 -3.18
CA GLY A 151 -29.27 -21.10 -1.73
C GLY A 151 -28.30 -20.00 -1.27
N HIS A 152 -27.89 -19.11 -2.17
CA HIS A 152 -27.01 -17.97 -1.90
C HIS A 152 -27.59 -16.95 -0.90
N ASP A 153 -28.91 -16.92 -0.75
CA ASP A 153 -29.67 -15.98 0.08
C ASP A 153 -29.60 -16.30 1.59
N ASP A 154 -29.29 -17.54 1.95
CA ASP A 154 -29.23 -18.02 3.34
C ASP A 154 -27.81 -18.47 3.71
N VAL A 155 -26.83 -17.62 3.44
CA VAL A 155 -25.41 -17.86 3.76
C VAL A 155 -24.89 -16.80 4.72
N MET A 156 -23.87 -17.16 5.49
CA MET A 156 -23.14 -16.27 6.38
C MET A 156 -21.63 -16.44 6.19
N ILE A 157 -20.89 -15.38 6.52
CA ILE A 157 -19.43 -15.40 6.51
C ILE A 157 -18.96 -15.40 7.95
N GLU A 158 -18.11 -16.37 8.27
CA GLU A 158 -17.57 -16.57 9.60
C GLU A 158 -16.06 -16.28 9.61
N ASP A 159 -15.63 -15.45 10.55
CA ASP A 159 -14.24 -15.29 10.94
C ASP A 159 -13.95 -16.25 12.11
N PRO A 160 -13.06 -17.25 11.96
CA PRO A 160 -12.69 -18.16 13.03
C PRO A 160 -12.14 -17.44 14.28
N ASP A 161 -11.52 -16.27 14.09
CA ASP A 161 -10.97 -15.47 15.18
C ASP A 161 -12.01 -14.52 15.80
N GLY A 162 -13.20 -14.39 15.20
CA GLY A 162 -14.29 -13.51 15.65
C GLY A 162 -13.95 -12.02 15.64
N ARG A 163 -12.98 -11.59 14.84
CA ARG A 163 -12.49 -10.19 14.79
C ARG A 163 -13.22 -9.35 13.76
N VAL A 164 -13.67 -9.97 12.68
CA VAL A 164 -14.35 -9.30 11.58
C VAL A 164 -15.77 -9.87 11.45
N SER A 165 -16.75 -8.97 11.45
CA SER A 165 -18.14 -9.34 11.18
C SER A 165 -18.54 -8.94 9.76
N PHE A 166 -19.55 -9.62 9.21
CA PHE A 166 -20.06 -9.34 7.87
C PHE A 166 -21.55 -9.02 7.94
N SER A 167 -21.93 -7.89 7.33
CA SER A 167 -23.31 -7.44 7.23
C SER A 167 -23.90 -7.77 5.86
N PRO A 168 -25.13 -8.28 5.79
CA PRO A 168 -25.81 -8.50 4.52
C PRO A 168 -26.20 -7.17 3.89
N LEU A 169 -25.88 -6.99 2.61
CA LEU A 169 -26.34 -5.87 1.78
C LEU A 169 -27.52 -6.27 0.88
N GLY A 170 -27.98 -7.51 1.00
CA GLY A 170 -29.08 -8.08 0.22
C GLY A 170 -28.63 -8.63 -1.14
N VAL A 171 -29.64 -9.04 -1.93
CA VAL A 171 -29.43 -9.60 -3.26
C VAL A 171 -29.29 -8.49 -4.29
N ARG A 172 -28.23 -8.56 -5.11
CA ARG A 172 -27.97 -7.67 -6.24
C ARG A 172 -27.95 -8.46 -7.54
N VAL A 173 -28.38 -7.83 -8.62
CA VAL A 173 -28.29 -8.39 -9.98
C VAL A 173 -26.94 -7.99 -10.57
N LEU A 174 -26.14 -8.97 -10.94
CA LEU A 174 -24.85 -8.77 -11.61
C LEU A 174 -25.05 -8.34 -13.07
N PRO A 175 -24.01 -7.80 -13.75
CA PRO A 175 -24.12 -7.36 -15.15
C PRO A 175 -24.58 -8.44 -16.14
N ASP A 176 -24.39 -9.72 -15.81
CA ASP A 176 -24.84 -10.87 -16.60
C ASP A 176 -26.27 -11.34 -16.26
N GLY A 177 -26.98 -10.62 -15.40
CA GLY A 177 -28.34 -10.91 -14.98
C GLY A 177 -28.46 -11.92 -13.83
N ARG A 178 -27.35 -12.49 -13.33
CA ARG A 178 -27.41 -13.45 -12.21
C ARG A 178 -27.61 -12.74 -10.87
N PRO A 179 -28.46 -13.27 -9.97
CA PRO A 179 -28.56 -12.76 -8.61
C PRO A 179 -27.33 -13.18 -7.78
N ALA A 180 -26.85 -12.27 -6.95
CA ALA A 180 -25.79 -12.51 -5.98
C ALA A 180 -26.19 -11.92 -4.62
N ASN A 181 -26.03 -12.70 -3.54
CA ASN A 181 -26.17 -12.17 -2.19
C ASN A 181 -24.85 -11.51 -1.81
N VAL A 182 -24.90 -10.26 -1.36
CA VAL A 182 -23.71 -9.49 -1.04
C VAL A 182 -23.55 -9.39 0.46
N LEU A 183 -22.43 -9.90 0.99
CA LEU A 183 -22.06 -9.75 2.39
C LEU A 183 -20.78 -8.92 2.48
N ARG A 184 -20.76 -7.91 3.35
CA ARG A 184 -19.62 -6.99 3.45
C ARG A 184 -19.09 -6.85 4.86
N SER A 185 -17.76 -6.79 4.99
CA SER A 185 -17.12 -6.57 6.29
C SER A 185 -17.62 -5.30 6.98
N SER A 186 -17.82 -5.38 8.29
CA SER A 186 -18.19 -4.24 9.14
C SER A 186 -17.14 -3.13 9.09
N ASP A 187 -15.88 -3.52 9.07
CA ASP A 187 -14.73 -2.63 9.12
C ASP A 187 -13.90 -2.73 7.85
N ALA A 188 -13.18 -1.66 7.54
CA ALA A 188 -12.18 -1.65 6.48
C ALA A 188 -10.96 -2.45 6.95
N LEU A 189 -10.50 -3.38 6.11
CA LEU A 189 -9.35 -4.23 6.39
C LEU A 189 -8.13 -3.72 5.61
N PRO A 190 -6.94 -3.65 6.23
CA PRO A 190 -5.72 -3.27 5.52
C PRO A 190 -5.47 -4.20 4.33
N ALA A 191 -5.27 -3.63 3.15
CA ALA A 191 -4.89 -4.38 1.96
C ALA A 191 -3.51 -4.99 2.17
N ARG A 192 -3.37 -6.29 1.87
CA ARG A 192 -2.11 -7.02 1.94
C ARG A 192 -2.00 -7.97 0.76
N ALA A 193 -0.81 -8.13 0.20
CA ALA A 193 -0.52 -9.13 -0.83
C ALA A 193 -0.80 -10.56 -0.34
N ARG A 194 -0.62 -10.77 0.97
CA ARG A 194 -0.94 -12.02 1.68
C ARG A 194 -1.69 -11.67 2.96
N PRO A 195 -3.01 -11.46 2.91
CA PRO A 195 -3.76 -11.15 4.11
C PRO A 195 -3.73 -12.34 5.07
N GLY A 196 -3.65 -12.05 6.37
CA GLY A 196 -3.71 -13.07 7.42
C GLY A 196 -5.13 -13.56 7.68
N GLN A 197 -6.13 -12.74 7.33
CA GLN A 197 -7.54 -13.04 7.51
C GLN A 197 -7.98 -14.23 6.66
N ARG A 198 -8.69 -15.17 7.27
CA ARG A 198 -9.24 -16.36 6.62
C ARG A 198 -10.70 -16.47 7.03
N PHE A 199 -11.59 -16.23 6.08
CA PHE A 199 -13.03 -16.31 6.31
C PHE A 199 -13.58 -17.59 5.71
N SER A 200 -14.67 -18.10 6.27
CA SER A 200 -15.39 -19.24 5.71
C SER A 200 -16.81 -18.84 5.34
N LEU A 201 -17.38 -19.52 4.35
CA LEU A 201 -18.79 -19.40 4.00
C LEU A 201 -19.54 -20.57 4.61
N SER A 202 -20.60 -20.30 5.34
CA SER A 202 -21.46 -21.32 5.93
C SER A 202 -22.94 -20.99 5.73
N LYS A 203 -23.79 -21.98 6.03
CA LYS A 203 -25.24 -21.91 5.93
C LYS A 203 -25.87 -22.46 7.21
N PRO A 204 -26.97 -21.89 7.73
CA PRO A 204 -27.69 -22.48 8.87
C PRO A 204 -28.08 -23.93 8.59
N GLY A 205 -28.00 -24.77 9.62
CA GLY A 205 -28.36 -26.18 9.54
C GLY A 205 -28.98 -26.69 10.84
N PRO A 206 -29.70 -27.83 10.81
CA PRO A 206 -30.41 -28.38 11.96
C PRO A 206 -29.50 -28.79 13.13
N PHE A 207 -28.21 -28.99 12.85
CA PHE A 207 -27.19 -29.37 13.85
C PHE A 207 -26.12 -28.28 14.03
N GLY A 208 -26.42 -27.04 13.63
CA GLY A 208 -25.49 -25.91 13.61
C GLY A 208 -25.11 -25.48 12.18
N PRO A 209 -24.29 -24.41 12.04
CA PRO A 209 -23.82 -23.93 10.75
C PRO A 209 -23.06 -25.02 10.00
N ARG A 210 -23.42 -25.23 8.73
CA ARG A 210 -22.70 -26.10 7.81
C ARG A 210 -21.78 -25.25 6.96
N THR A 211 -20.47 -25.49 7.06
CA THR A 211 -19.48 -24.85 6.18
C THR A 211 -19.67 -25.31 4.72
N LEU A 212 -19.84 -24.34 3.82
CA LEU A 212 -19.91 -24.53 2.38
C LEU A 212 -18.52 -24.37 1.75
N ILE A 213 -17.81 -23.31 2.13
CA ILE A 213 -16.45 -23.03 1.67
C ILE A 213 -15.58 -22.76 2.89
N PRO A 214 -14.58 -23.61 3.18
CA PRO A 214 -13.78 -23.48 4.40
C PRO A 214 -12.85 -22.26 4.38
N VAL A 215 -12.39 -21.84 3.19
CA VAL A 215 -11.54 -20.66 3.03
C VAL A 215 -12.01 -19.87 1.82
N LEU A 216 -12.54 -18.69 2.07
CA LEU A 216 -12.94 -17.73 1.05
C LEU A 216 -11.71 -17.09 0.40
N PRO A 217 -11.80 -16.73 -0.89
CA PRO A 217 -10.74 -16.01 -1.57
C PRO A 217 -10.51 -14.63 -0.93
N ALA A 218 -9.24 -14.19 -0.96
CA ALA A 218 -8.84 -12.85 -0.58
C ALA A 218 -9.12 -11.86 -1.74
N PRO A 219 -9.28 -10.56 -1.45
CA PRO A 219 -9.43 -9.56 -2.49
C PRO A 219 -8.14 -9.39 -3.29
N GLN A 220 -8.32 -9.04 -4.55
CA GLN A 220 -7.27 -8.48 -5.39
C GLN A 220 -7.17 -6.96 -5.15
N PRO A 221 -6.05 -6.30 -5.54
CA PRO A 221 -5.89 -4.84 -5.42
C PRO A 221 -6.73 -4.09 -6.47
N LEU A 222 -8.02 -4.45 -6.59
CA LEU A 222 -9.02 -3.78 -7.39
C LEU A 222 -10.01 -3.11 -6.43
N PHE A 223 -9.82 -1.81 -6.25
CA PHE A 223 -10.60 -1.02 -5.30
C PHE A 223 -11.64 -0.18 -6.04
N ALA A 224 -12.87 -0.21 -5.54
CA ALA A 224 -13.96 0.62 -5.99
C ALA A 224 -14.38 1.60 -4.89
N THR A 225 -14.64 2.84 -5.28
CA THR A 225 -15.29 3.81 -4.40
C THR A 225 -16.80 3.63 -4.50
N VAL A 226 -17.44 3.27 -3.39
CA VAL A 226 -18.89 3.02 -3.33
C VAL A 226 -19.54 3.86 -2.23
N PRO A 227 -20.84 4.18 -2.32
CA PRO A 227 -21.53 4.89 -1.25
C PRO A 227 -21.52 4.09 0.06
N ALA A 228 -21.32 4.79 1.18
CA ALA A 228 -21.51 4.23 2.51
C ALA A 228 -23.01 3.93 2.77
N PRO A 229 -23.36 2.84 3.50
CA PRO A 229 -24.76 2.47 3.74
C PRO A 229 -25.55 3.51 4.52
N ASP A 230 -24.88 4.24 5.39
CA ASP A 230 -25.44 5.28 6.24
C ASP A 230 -25.48 6.65 5.57
N GLY A 231 -25.03 6.76 4.31
CA GLY A 231 -24.99 8.01 3.57
C GLY A 231 -23.92 9.00 4.03
N THR A 232 -22.98 8.59 4.90
CA THR A 232 -21.94 9.48 5.45
C THR A 232 -20.84 9.85 4.45
N GLY A 233 -20.83 9.23 3.28
CA GLY A 233 -19.87 9.52 2.23
C GLY A 233 -19.64 8.32 1.33
N ALA A 234 -18.40 8.17 0.86
CA ALA A 234 -17.97 7.03 0.10
C ALA A 234 -16.96 6.20 0.90
N LEU A 235 -16.95 4.89 0.68
CA LEU A 235 -15.98 3.96 1.21
C LEU A 235 -15.26 3.23 0.07
N ILE A 236 -14.09 2.70 0.40
CA ILE A 236 -13.30 1.88 -0.50
C ILE A 236 -13.70 0.42 -0.30
N GLN A 237 -14.07 -0.26 -1.38
CA GLN A 237 -14.53 -1.65 -1.36
C GLN A 237 -13.71 -2.49 -2.33
N SER A 238 -13.43 -3.73 -1.95
CA SER A 238 -12.93 -4.77 -2.84
C SER A 238 -14.03 -5.81 -3.05
N ASP A 239 -14.45 -5.99 -4.30
CA ASP A 239 -15.48 -6.96 -4.68
C ASP A 239 -14.87 -8.33 -4.96
N ILE A 240 -15.42 -9.36 -4.32
CA ILE A 240 -14.93 -10.73 -4.36
C ILE A 240 -16.08 -11.64 -4.78
N TYR A 241 -15.96 -12.34 -5.90
CA TYR A 241 -17.03 -13.18 -6.45
C TYR A 241 -16.81 -14.64 -6.07
N VAL A 242 -17.86 -15.27 -5.55
CA VAL A 242 -17.83 -16.65 -5.05
C VAL A 242 -19.01 -17.41 -5.62
N SER A 243 -18.75 -18.57 -6.22
CA SER A 243 -19.80 -19.44 -6.74
C SER A 243 -19.97 -20.68 -5.86
N ILE A 244 -21.21 -20.98 -5.49
CA ILE A 244 -21.61 -22.22 -4.84
C ILE A 244 -22.37 -23.07 -5.86
N PHE A 245 -22.03 -24.36 -5.93
CA PHE A 245 -22.57 -25.33 -6.87
C PHE A 245 -23.19 -26.52 -6.14
#